data_AF-A0A536EZG7-F1
#
_entry.id   AF-A0A536EZG7-F1
#
_cell.length_a   1.000
_cell.length_b   1.000
_cell.length_c   1.000
_cell.angle_alpha   90.00
_cell.angle_beta   90.00
_cell.angle_gamma   90.00
#
_symmetry.space_group_name_H-M   'P 1'
#
loop_
_entity.id
_entity.type
_entity.pdbx_description
1 polymer ?
#
loop_
_entity_poly.entity_id
_entity_poly.type
_entity_poly.pdbx_seq_one_letter_code
_entity_poly.pdbx_strand_id
1 'polypeptide(L)'
;MAAVLVVGALISAAGVALMVDLAGAAGFTIRHLTSKPLGSLPPGYAATPRGLQVYGLVVLAIGLLFMGVALAASAVVSGLALVGVGLVAFGFGSVFAIRGEIATSRSLKR
;
A
#
# COMPACT_ATOMS: atom_id res chain seq x y z
N MET A 1 16.87 15.45 -5.17
CA MET A 1 17.16 14.26 -4.34
C MET A 1 16.49 14.33 -2.98
N ALA A 2 16.70 15.38 -2.17
CA ALA A 2 16.04 15.50 -0.86
C ALA A 2 14.50 15.39 -0.92
N ALA A 3 13.86 16.07 -1.89
CA ALA A 3 12.40 15.99 -2.06
C ALA A 3 11.88 14.56 -2.34
N VAL A 4 12.60 13.78 -3.15
CA VAL A 4 12.21 12.40 -3.49
C VAL A 4 12.29 11.50 -2.25
N LEU A 5 13.33 11.69 -1.43
CA LEU A 5 13.50 10.97 -0.18
C LEU A 5 12.39 11.31 0.82
N VAL A 6 12.04 12.60 0.95
CA VAL A 6 10.93 13.05 1.80
C VAL A 6 9.60 12.45 1.33
N VAL A 7 9.31 12.49 0.03
CA VAL A 7 8.10 11.89 -0.54
C VAL A 7 8.06 10.38 -0.28
N GLY A 8 9.17 9.67 -0.52
CA GLY A 8 9.27 8.24 -0.24
C GLY A 8 9.02 7.93 1.24
N ALA A 9 9.61 8.71 2.15
CA ALA A 9 9.43 8.54 3.60
C ALA A 9 7.98 8.78 4.04
N LEU A 10 7.31 9.81 3.51
CA LEU A 10 5.90 10.09 3.81
C LEU A 10 4.98 8.97 3.29
N ILE A 11 5.24 8.47 2.07
CA ILE A 11 4.48 7.36 1.50
C ILE A 11 4.71 6.08 2.32
N SER A 12 5.95 5.77 2.70
CA SER A 12 6.25 4.62 3.56
C SER A 12 5.59 4.74 4.93
N ALA A 13 5.61 5.92 5.55
CA ALA A 13 4.94 6.17 6.82
C ALA A 13 3.42 5.96 6.70
N ALA A 14 2.79 6.45 5.62
CA ALA A 14 1.38 6.22 5.34
C ALA A 14 1.07 4.72 5.14
N GLY A 15 1.90 4.01 4.38
CA GLY A 15 1.75 2.56 4.16
C GLY A 15 1.82 1.77 5.47
N VAL A 16 2.81 2.05 6.32
CA VAL A 16 2.92 1.46 7.67
C VAL A 16 1.70 1.80 8.51
N ALA A 17 1.30 3.06 8.55
CA ALA A 17 0.16 3.52 9.34
C ALA A 17 -1.14 2.78 8.96
N LEU A 18 -1.36 2.54 7.65
CA LEU A 18 -2.49 1.75 7.16
C LEU A 18 -2.33 0.25 7.48
N MET A 19 -1.13 -0.31 7.37
CA MET A 19 -0.87 -1.73 7.66
C MET A 19 -1.11 -2.10 9.12
N VAL A 20 -0.69 -1.25 10.05
CA VAL A 20 -0.74 -1.54 11.50
C VAL A 20 -1.90 -0.85 12.20
N ASP A 21 -2.80 -0.21 11.44
CA ASP A 21 -3.89 0.63 11.97
C ASP A 21 -3.40 1.66 13.00
N LEU A 22 -2.28 2.33 12.68
CA LEU A 22 -1.66 3.28 13.59
C LEU A 22 -2.63 4.42 13.89
N ALA A 23 -2.92 4.65 15.17
CA ALA A 23 -3.89 5.64 15.63
C ALA A 23 -5.29 5.52 14.98
N GLY A 24 -5.69 4.31 14.56
CA GLY A 24 -6.98 4.08 13.91
C GLY A 24 -7.04 4.54 12.45
N ALA A 25 -5.89 4.80 11.81
CA ALA A 25 -5.83 5.28 10.42
C ALA A 25 -6.50 4.33 9.42
N ALA A 26 -6.33 3.01 9.59
CA ALA A 26 -6.96 2.02 8.73
C ALA A 26 -8.46 1.98 8.99
N GLY A 27 -8.87 1.94 10.26
CA GLY A 27 -10.29 1.98 10.64
C GLY A 27 -11.00 3.26 10.18
N PHE A 28 -10.32 4.40 10.18
CA PHE A 28 -10.82 5.66 9.65
C PHE A 28 -10.99 5.61 8.13
N THR A 29 -9.94 5.14 7.43
CA THR A 29 -9.93 4.99 5.97
C THR A 29 -11.04 4.04 5.50
N ILE A 30 -11.24 2.93 6.19
CA ILE A 30 -12.35 2.00 5.89
C ILE A 30 -13.68 2.72 6.01
N ARG A 31 -13.96 3.28 7.19
CA ARG A 31 -15.26 3.89 7.49
C ARG A 31 -15.61 5.07 6.57
N HIS A 32 -14.62 5.88 6.17
CA HIS A 32 -14.90 7.15 5.48
C HIS A 32 -14.57 7.15 3.99
N LEU A 33 -13.76 6.21 3.51
CA LEU A 33 -13.29 6.16 2.12
C LEU A 33 -13.65 4.83 1.46
N THR A 34 -13.08 3.71 1.91
CA THR A 34 -13.15 2.46 1.13
C THR A 34 -14.47 1.71 1.27
N SER A 35 -15.23 1.94 2.35
CA SER A 35 -16.59 1.41 2.50
C SER A 35 -17.66 2.19 1.75
N LYS A 36 -17.32 3.29 1.07
CA LYS A 36 -18.30 4.05 0.26
C LYS A 36 -18.39 3.47 -1.15
N PRO A 37 -19.61 3.30 -1.70
CA PRO A 37 -19.78 2.89 -3.08
C PRO A 37 -19.28 3.99 -4.03
N LEU A 38 -18.71 3.58 -5.16
CA LEU A 38 -18.27 4.48 -6.23
C LEU A 38 -19.27 4.40 -7.38
N GLY A 39 -20.34 5.20 -7.28
CA GLY A 39 -21.47 5.13 -8.20
C GLY A 39 -22.18 3.78 -8.06
N SER A 40 -22.18 2.98 -9.13
CA SER A 40 -22.75 1.62 -9.14
C SER A 40 -21.78 0.53 -8.64
N LEU A 41 -20.52 0.86 -8.38
CA LEU A 41 -19.54 -0.10 -7.88
C LEU A 41 -19.66 -0.23 -6.36
N PRO A 42 -19.99 -1.43 -5.84
CA PRO A 42 -19.98 -1.68 -4.41
C PRO A 42 -18.56 -1.60 -3.83
N PRO A 43 -18.42 -1.42 -2.50
CA PRO A 43 -17.13 -1.43 -1.84
C PRO A 43 -16.30 -2.69 -2.16
N GLY A 44 -15.03 -2.48 -2.51
CA GLY A 44 -14.09 -3.54 -2.89
C GLY A 44 -13.37 -4.18 -1.70
N TYR A 45 -12.33 -4.95 -1.99
CA TYR A 45 -11.54 -5.66 -0.97
C TYR A 45 -10.92 -4.71 0.07
N ALA A 46 -10.53 -3.51 -0.35
CA ALA A 46 -10.01 -2.45 0.51
C ALA A 46 -11.00 -1.97 1.59
N ALA A 47 -12.29 -2.31 1.49
CA ALA A 47 -13.31 -2.04 2.51
C ALA A 47 -13.24 -2.99 3.72
N THR A 48 -12.31 -3.95 3.71
CA THR A 48 -12.08 -4.89 4.81
C THR A 48 -10.76 -4.60 5.52
N PRO A 49 -10.62 -4.94 6.82
CA PRO A 49 -9.36 -4.76 7.55
C PRO A 49 -8.18 -5.45 6.86
N ARG A 50 -8.36 -6.71 6.44
CA ARG A 50 -7.32 -7.47 5.75
C ARG A 50 -6.97 -6.88 4.38
N GLY A 51 -7.97 -6.43 3.62
CA GLY A 51 -7.71 -5.83 2.31
C GLY A 51 -6.96 -4.52 2.43
N LEU A 52 -7.34 -3.66 3.36
CA LEU A 52 -6.63 -2.40 3.57
C LEU A 52 -5.19 -2.62 4.06
N GLN A 53 -4.92 -3.66 4.86
CA GLN A 53 -3.54 -4.04 5.21
C GLN A 53 -2.70 -4.41 3.98
N VAL A 54 -3.27 -5.18 3.05
CA VAL A 54 -2.59 -5.53 1.79
C VAL A 54 -2.32 -4.29 0.94
N TYR A 55 -3.29 -3.38 0.83
CA TYR A 55 -3.06 -2.11 0.15
C TYR A 55 -2.04 -1.22 0.87
N GLY A 56 -2.01 -1.24 2.21
CA GLY A 56 -0.97 -0.59 3.01
C GLY A 56 0.43 -1.12 2.69
N LEU A 57 0.57 -2.45 2.50
CA LEU A 57 1.83 -3.06 2.05
C LEU A 57 2.23 -2.56 0.65
N VAL A 58 1.27 -2.43 -0.28
CA VAL A 58 1.54 -1.89 -1.62
C VAL A 58 1.99 -0.42 -1.54
N VAL A 59 1.33 0.39 -0.72
CA VAL A 59 1.74 1.80 -0.49
C VAL A 59 3.13 1.86 0.13
N LEU A 60 3.43 1.05 1.14
CA LEU A 60 4.75 0.96 1.74
C LEU A 60 5.81 0.57 0.70
N ALA A 61 5.53 -0.44 -0.12
CA ALA A 61 6.43 -0.89 -1.17
C ALA A 61 6.77 0.23 -2.16
N ILE A 62 5.77 1.02 -2.57
CA ILE A 62 6.00 2.21 -3.40
C ILE A 62 6.91 3.21 -2.69
N GLY A 63 6.64 3.53 -1.42
CA GLY A 63 7.50 4.44 -0.64
C GLY A 63 8.96 3.96 -0.55
N LEU A 64 9.18 2.65 -0.36
CA LEU A 64 10.51 2.05 -0.33
C LEU A 64 11.23 2.16 -1.67
N LEU A 65 10.52 2.05 -2.80
CA LEU A 65 11.10 2.27 -4.13
C LEU A 65 11.60 3.71 -4.30
N PHE A 66 10.78 4.70 -3.93
CA PHE A 66 11.18 6.11 -4.00
C PHE A 66 12.36 6.43 -3.07
N MET A 67 12.34 5.92 -1.84
CA MET A 67 13.47 6.07 -0.91
C MET A 67 14.73 5.37 -1.43
N GLY A 68 14.62 4.15 -1.95
CA GLY A 68 15.74 3.40 -2.49
C GLY A 68 16.41 4.08 -3.68
N VAL A 69 15.61 4.60 -4.62
CA VAL A 69 16.12 5.38 -5.77
C VAL A 69 16.83 6.65 -5.30
N ALA A 70 16.24 7.40 -4.35
CA ALA A 70 16.87 8.61 -3.83
C ALA A 70 18.16 8.31 -3.05
N LEU A 71 18.16 7.24 -2.24
CA LEU A 71 19.30 6.83 -1.42
C LEU A 71 20.46 6.28 -2.26
N ALA A 72 20.16 5.63 -3.39
CA ALA A 72 21.18 5.08 -4.28
C ALA A 72 22.17 6.14 -4.81
N ALA A 73 21.79 7.42 -4.81
CA ALA A 73 22.68 8.53 -5.18
C ALA A 73 23.83 8.78 -4.18
N SER A 74 23.71 8.30 -2.93
CA SER A 74 24.71 8.51 -1.86
C SER A 74 25.18 7.21 -1.20
N ALA A 75 24.35 6.16 -1.24
CA ALA A 75 24.65 4.84 -0.71
C ALA A 75 24.06 3.76 -1.63
N VAL A 76 24.80 3.40 -2.68
CA VAL A 76 24.33 2.53 -3.77
C VAL A 76 23.79 1.19 -3.25
N VAL A 77 24.55 0.50 -2.39
CA VAL A 77 24.17 -0.84 -1.87
C VAL A 77 22.86 -0.76 -1.07
N SER A 78 22.75 0.19 -0.14
CA SER A 78 21.55 0.38 0.67
C SER A 78 20.35 0.81 -0.17
N GLY A 79 20.55 1.69 -1.15
CA GLY A 79 19.51 2.11 -2.08
C GLY A 79 18.99 0.95 -2.92
N LEU A 80 19.87 0.14 -3.50
CA LEU A 80 19.50 -1.04 -4.27
C LEU A 80 18.80 -2.11 -3.41
N ALA A 81 19.23 -2.29 -2.16
CA ALA A 81 18.54 -3.19 -1.23
C ALA A 81 17.10 -2.74 -0.96
N LEU A 82 16.88 -1.44 -0.71
CA LEU A 82 15.54 -0.88 -0.54
C LEU A 82 14.68 -1.02 -1.80
N VAL A 83 15.25 -0.79 -2.98
CA VAL A 83 14.56 -1.01 -4.26
C VAL A 83 14.15 -2.48 -4.39
N GLY A 84 15.08 -3.41 -4.13
CA GLY A 84 14.80 -4.86 -4.19
C GLY A 84 13.66 -5.27 -3.25
N VAL A 85 13.71 -4.83 -1.98
CA VAL A 85 12.64 -5.09 -1.00
C VAL A 85 11.31 -4.49 -1.47
N GLY A 86 11.32 -3.25 -1.96
CA GLY A 86 10.14 -2.58 -2.50
C GLY A 86 9.53 -3.34 -3.68
N LEU A 87 10.33 -3.82 -4.63
CA LEU A 87 9.86 -4.58 -5.78
C LEU A 87 9.24 -5.92 -5.37
N VAL A 88 9.88 -6.65 -4.46
CA VAL A 88 9.37 -7.92 -3.94
C VAL A 88 8.04 -7.70 -3.21
N ALA A 89 8.01 -6.73 -2.28
CA ALA A 89 6.80 -6.39 -1.53
C ALA A 89 5.66 -5.94 -2.45
N PHE A 90 5.96 -5.13 -3.48
CA PHE A 90 4.99 -4.68 -4.47
C PHE A 90 4.43 -5.85 -5.28
N GLY A 91 5.28 -6.77 -5.73
CA GLY A 91 4.86 -7.95 -6.48
C GLY A 91 3.90 -8.84 -5.69
N PHE A 92 4.29 -9.23 -4.47
CA PHE A 92 3.42 -10.04 -3.61
C PHE A 92 2.15 -9.30 -3.16
N GLY A 93 2.29 -8.03 -2.74
CA GLY A 93 1.16 -7.19 -2.33
C GLY A 93 0.12 -7.03 -3.45
N SER A 94 0.57 -6.81 -4.68
CA SER A 94 -0.30 -6.70 -5.85
C SER A 94 -1.05 -8.01 -6.14
N VAL A 95 -0.37 -9.16 -6.07
CA VAL A 95 -1.00 -10.47 -6.24
C VAL A 95 -2.07 -10.71 -5.16
N PHE A 96 -1.77 -10.39 -3.90
CA PHE A 96 -2.75 -10.53 -2.82
C PHE A 96 -3.95 -9.58 -2.99
N ALA A 97 -3.71 -8.33 -3.39
CA ALA A 97 -4.77 -7.37 -3.66
C ALA A 97 -5.70 -7.86 -4.78
N ILE A 98 -5.13 -8.28 -5.92
CA ILE A 98 -5.90 -8.80 -7.06
C ILE A 98 -6.73 -10.03 -6.65
N ARG A 99 -6.13 -10.98 -5.92
CA ARG A 99 -6.85 -12.17 -5.44
C ARG A 99 -7.99 -11.81 -4.50
N GLY A 100 -7.77 -10.85 -3.60
CA GLY A 100 -8.80 -10.34 -2.69
C GLY A 100 -9.94 -9.63 -3.42
N GLU A 101 -9.63 -8.80 -4.41
CA GLU A 101 -10.64 -8.12 -5.24
C GLU A 101 -11.46 -9.12 -6.06
N ILE A 102 -10.83 -10.14 -6.64
CA ILE A 102 -11.54 -11.21 -7.34
C ILE A 102 -12.50 -11.95 -6.40
N ALA A 103 -12.04 -12.30 -5.20
CA ALA A 103 -12.87 -12.98 -4.21
C ALA A 103 -14.07 -12.10 -3.79
N THR A 104 -13.83 -10.82 -3.53
CA THR A 104 -14.86 -9.84 -3.14
C THR A 104 -15.89 -9.63 -4.27
N SER A 105 -15.43 -9.49 -5.51
CA SER A 105 -16.30 -9.38 -6.68
C SER A 105 -17.18 -10.61 -6.86
N ARG A 106 -16.64 -11.82 -6.64
CA ARG A 106 -17.39 -13.07 -6.73
C ARG A 106 -18.46 -13.20 -5.64
N SER A 107 -18.19 -12.74 -4.42
CA SER A 107 -19.19 -12.77 -3.34
C SER A 107 -20.36 -11.81 -3.60
N LEU A 108 -20.14 -10.72 -4.32
CA LEU A 108 -21.18 -9.72 -4.64
C LEU A 108 -22.08 -10.14 -5.80
N LYS A 109 -21.63 -11.07 -6.66
CA LYS A 109 -22.41 -11.61 -7.77
C LYS A 109 -23.23 -12.85 -7.39
N ARG A 110 -23.00 -13.42 -6.21
CA ARG A 110 -23.80 -14.50 -5.64
C ARG A 110 -24.97 -13.93 -4.86
#